data_AF-A0A3D3JZ17-F1
#
_entry.id   AF-A0A3D3JZ17-F1
#
_cell.length_a   1.000
_cell.length_b   1.000
_cell.length_c   1.000
_cell.angle_alpha   90.00
_cell.angle_beta   90.00
_cell.angle_gamma   90.00
#
_symmetry.space_group_name_H-M   'P 1'
#
loop_
_entity.id
_entity.type
_entity.pdbx_description
1 polymer ?
#
loop_
_entity_poly.entity_id
_entity_poly.type
_entity_poly.pdbx_seq_one_letter_code
_entity_poly.pdbx_strand_id
1 'polypeptide(L)'
;MKKIALITFIILLIDQVSKFYIKTHFQLGESVPVFGQDWFRLTFVENPGMAYGFHFGGLIGKYFLVIVRIFLIGGMVYIFN
;
A
#
# COMPACT_ATOMS: atom_id res chain seq x y z
N MET A 1 19.04 4.14 14.28
CA MET A 1 18.88 2.79 13.68
C MET A 1 17.81 1.95 14.38
N LYS A 2 18.01 1.42 15.59
CA LYS A 2 17.03 0.51 16.25
C LYS A 2 15.61 1.08 16.43
N LYS A 3 15.49 2.35 16.86
CA LYS A 3 14.19 3.04 17.00
C LYS A 3 13.45 3.18 15.66
N ILE A 4 14.18 3.54 14.60
CA ILE A 4 13.62 3.68 13.25
C ILE A 4 13.12 2.32 12.75
N ALA A 5 13.94 1.27 12.86
CA ALA A 5 13.55 -0.07 12.45
C ALA A 5 12.31 -0.59 13.19
N LEU A 6 12.21 -0.33 14.50
CA LEU A 6 11.04 -0.69 15.31
C LEU A 6 9.78 0.05 14.84
N ILE A 7 9.87 1.36 14.61
CA ILE A 7 8.74 2.17 14.11
C ILE A 7 8.31 1.67 12.73
N THR A 8 9.25 1.45 11.81
CA THR A 8 8.97 0.90 10.47
C THR A 8 8.27 -0.44 10.58
N PHE A 9 8.74 -1.34 11.45
CA PHE A 9 8.11 -2.64 11.65
C PHE A 9 6.67 -2.52 12.15
N ILE A 10 6.40 -1.65 13.13
CA ILE A 10 5.05 -1.42 13.66
C ILE A 10 4.12 -0.88 12.57
N ILE A 11 4.58 0.08 11.76
CA ILE A 11 3.79 0.63 10.64
C ILE A 11 3.43 -0.47 9.64
N LEU A 12 4.41 -1.29 9.24
CA LEU A 12 4.18 -2.42 8.33
C LEU A 12 3.22 -3.45 8.94
N LEU A 13 3.32 -3.72 10.23
CA LEU A 13 2.41 -4.64 10.92
C LEU A 13 0.96 -4.13 10.87
N ILE A 14 0.74 -2.85 11.18
CA ILE A 14 -0.59 -2.22 11.11
C ILE A 14 -1.14 -2.25 9.68
N ASP A 15 -0.31 -1.95 8.69
CA ASP A 15 -0.67 -2.02 7.26
C ASP A 15 -1.15 -3.43 6.86
N GLN A 16 -0.39 -4.47 7.23
CA GLN A 16 -0.73 -5.85 6.85
C GLN A 16 -1.95 -6.38 7.61
N VAL A 17 -2.05 -6.12 8.92
CA VAL A 17 -3.19 -6.55 9.75
C VAL A 17 -4.48 -5.88 9.27
N SER A 18 -4.45 -4.57 8.99
CA SER A 18 -5.65 -3.86 8.50
C SER A 18 -6.08 -4.38 7.12
N LYS A 19 -5.16 -4.62 6.18
CA LYS A 19 -5.47 -5.23 4.89
C LYS A 19 -6.07 -6.63 5.03
N PHE A 20 -5.51 -7.44 5.92
CA PHE A 20 -6.02 -8.78 6.18
C PHE A 20 -7.45 -8.74 6.75
N TYR A 21 -7.70 -7.88 7.73
CA TYR A 21 -9.03 -7.67 8.31
C TYR A 21 -10.06 -7.27 7.23
N ILE A 22 -9.77 -6.24 6.44
CA ILE A 22 -10.66 -5.80 5.36
C ILE A 22 -10.94 -6.94 4.37
N LYS A 23 -9.92 -7.67 3.91
CA LYS A 23 -10.08 -8.77 2.94
C LYS A 23 -10.89 -9.95 3.45
N THR A 24 -10.94 -10.16 4.76
CA THR A 24 -11.60 -11.34 5.37
C THR A 24 -12.99 -11.05 5.92
N HIS A 25 -13.29 -9.78 6.21
CA HIS A 25 -14.54 -9.38 6.85
C HIS A 25 -15.47 -8.53 5.96
N PHE A 26 -15.00 -8.11 4.78
CA PHE A 26 -15.76 -7.28 3.86
C PHE A 26 -15.90 -7.96 2.49
N GLN A 27 -17.01 -7.70 1.80
CA GLN A 27 -17.18 -7.98 0.38
C GLN A 27 -16.55 -6.87 -0.47
N LEU A 28 -16.14 -7.19 -1.70
CA LEU A 28 -15.57 -6.18 -2.59
C LEU A 28 -16.57 -5.06 -2.86
N GLY A 29 -16.17 -3.81 -2.59
CA GLY A 29 -17.03 -2.63 -2.68
C GLY A 29 -17.88 -2.34 -1.44
N GLU A 30 -17.89 -3.24 -0.45
CA GLU A 30 -18.57 -2.99 0.82
C GLU A 30 -17.93 -1.80 1.55
N SER A 31 -18.77 -0.94 2.11
CA SER A 31 -18.36 0.30 2.78
C SER A 31 -19.15 0.53 4.06
N VAL A 32 -18.47 0.57 5.20
CA VAL A 32 -19.08 0.72 6.53
C VAL A 32 -18.58 2.01 7.20
N PRO A 33 -19.47 2.87 7.74
CA PRO A 33 -19.07 4.06 8.48
C PRO A 33 -18.44 3.68 9.82
N VAL A 34 -17.30 4.30 10.12
CA VAL A 34 -16.58 4.06 11.37
C VAL A 34 -17.20 4.92 12.47
N PHE A 35 -17.58 4.30 13.59
CA PHE A 35 -18.28 4.97 14.70
C PHE A 35 -19.55 5.74 14.27
N GLY A 36 -20.20 5.30 13.19
CA GLY A 36 -21.39 5.98 12.64
C GLY A 36 -21.10 7.32 11.96
N GLN A 37 -19.84 7.64 11.65
CA GLN A 37 -19.44 8.88 11.00
C GLN A 37 -19.41 8.71 9.47
N ASP A 38 -20.17 9.52 8.73
CA ASP A 38 -20.26 9.38 7.27
C ASP A 38 -18.97 9.75 6.53
N TRP A 39 -18.15 10.64 7.10
CA TRP A 39 -16.89 11.10 6.50
C TRP A 39 -15.75 10.10 6.66
N PHE A 40 -15.86 9.13 7.58
CA PHE A 40 -14.84 8.10 7.80
C PHE A 40 -15.42 6.71 7.59
N ARG A 41 -14.99 6.06 6.51
CA ARG A 41 -15.51 4.75 6.11
C ARG A 41 -14.38 3.75 5.91
N LEU A 42 -14.61 2.52 6.34
CA LEU A 42 -13.81 1.37 5.91
C LEU A 42 -14.47 0.80 4.66
N THR A 43 -13.72 0.78 3.57
CA THR A 43 -14.21 0.27 2.28
C THR A 43 -13.23 -0.75 1.74
N PHE A 44 -13.73 -1.91 1.32
CA PHE A 44 -12.89 -2.86 0.60
C PHE A 44 -12.81 -2.46 -0.88
N VAL A 45 -11.65 -1.97 -1.29
CA VAL A 45 -11.33 -1.64 -2.68
C VAL A 45 -10.02 -2.31 -3.05
N GLU A 46 -9.93 -2.83 -4.28
CA GLU A 46 -8.69 -3.32 -4.86
C GLU A 46 -8.11 -2.29 -5.82
N ASN A 47 -6.84 -1.94 -5.61
CA ASN A 47 -6.11 -1.06 -6.52
C ASN A 47 -5.24 -1.92 -7.46
N PRO A 48 -5.47 -1.91 -8.79
CA PRO A 48 -4.68 -2.69 -9.76
C PRO A 48 -3.21 -2.23 -9.88
N GLY A 49 -2.88 -1.11 -9.23
CA GLY A 49 -1.51 -0.59 -9.09
C GLY A 49 -1.33 0.84 -9.60
N MET A 50 -2.41 1.61 -9.78
CA MET A 50 -2.34 2.98 -10.29
C MET A 50 -3.34 3.91 -9.62
N ALA A 51 -2.89 5.13 -9.31
CA ALA A 51 -3.72 6.14 -8.70
C ALA A 51 -4.67 6.76 -9.73
N TYR A 52 -5.90 7.10 -9.31
CA TYR A 52 -6.87 7.85 -10.12
C TYR A 52 -7.24 7.22 -11.48
N GLY A 53 -7.12 5.89 -11.62
CA GLY A 53 -7.39 5.21 -12.90
C GLY A 53 -6.39 5.58 -14.01
N PHE A 54 -5.28 6.25 -13.69
CA PHE A 54 -4.27 6.62 -14.67
C PHE A 54 -3.51 5.37 -15.11
N HIS A 55 -3.69 4.93 -16.35
CA HIS A 55 -2.95 3.80 -16.90
C HIS A 55 -1.64 4.21 -17.57
N PHE A 56 -0.55 4.37 -16.79
CA PHE A 56 0.78 4.60 -17.35
C PHE A 56 1.26 3.38 -18.13
N GLY A 57 1.09 3.37 -19.45
CA GLY A 57 1.58 2.31 -20.33
C GLY A 57 1.01 0.91 -20.06
N GLY A 58 -0.12 0.81 -19.35
CA GLY A 58 -0.76 -0.47 -18.98
C GLY A 58 0.18 -1.40 -18.21
N LEU A 59 0.23 -2.67 -18.61
CA LEU A 59 1.06 -3.69 -17.96
C LEU A 59 2.57 -3.39 -18.09
N ILE A 60 2.98 -2.82 -19.22
CA ILE A 60 4.39 -2.51 -19.51
C ILE A 60 4.90 -1.42 -18.56
N GLY A 61 4.13 -0.34 -18.38
CA GLY A 61 4.52 0.71 -17.45
C GLY A 61 4.54 0.23 -15.99
N LYS A 62 3.66 -0.70 -15.60
CA LYS A 62 3.73 -1.37 -14.29
C LYS A 62 5.07 -2.10 -14.09
N TYR A 63 5.51 -2.90 -15.07
CA TYR A 63 6.81 -3.58 -14.97
C TYR A 63 7.99 -2.61 -14.96
N PHE A 64 7.94 -1.56 -15.78
CA PHE A 64 8.96 -0.51 -15.77
C PHE A 64 9.09 0.13 -14.39
N LEU A 65 7.98 0.50 -13.75
CA LEU A 65 7.99 1.09 -12.40
C LEU A 65 8.57 0.14 -11.34
N VAL A 66 8.31 -1.17 -11.45
CA VAL A 66 8.90 -2.18 -10.56
C VAL A 66 10.41 -2.23 -10.74
N ILE A 67 10.89 -2.26 -11.98
CA ILE A 67 12.33 -2.30 -12.30
C ILE A 67 13.03 -1.05 -11.77
N VAL A 68 12.50 0.15 -12.07
CA VAL A 68 13.03 1.42 -11.57
C VAL A 68 13.13 1.40 -10.05
N ARG A 69 12.12 0.88 -9.35
CA ARG A 69 12.13 0.79 -7.89
C ARG A 69 13.27 -0.09 -7.37
N ILE A 70 13.56 -1.22 -8.00
CA ILE A 70 14.67 -2.10 -7.60
C ILE A 70 16.01 -1.36 -7.75
N PHE A 71 16.22 -0.67 -8.87
CA PHE A 71 17.43 0.14 -9.08
C PHE A 71 17.57 1.27 -8.06
N LEU A 72 16.48 1.97 -7.74
CA LEU A 72 16.48 3.02 -6.72
C LEU A 72 16.79 2.48 -5.32
N ILE A 73 16.23 1.31 -4.95
CA ILE A 73 16.57 0.65 -3.68
C ILE A 73 18.05 0.28 -3.64
N GLY A 74 18.58 -0.33 -4.71
CA GLY A 74 20.00 -0.66 -4.80
C GLY A 74 20.90 0.58 -4.72
N GLY A 75 20.54 1.65 -5.41
CA GLY A 75 21.23 2.94 -5.35
C GLY A 75 21.20 3.57 -3.96
N MET A 76 20.06 3.53 -3.27
CA MET A 76 19.95 3.98 -1.88
C MET A 76 20.85 3.16 -0.96
N VAL A 77 20.88 1.82 -1.10
CA VAL A 77 21.79 0.98 -0.31
C VAL A 77 23.25 1.36 -0.59
N TYR A 78 23.66 1.55 -1.84
CA TYR A 78 25.02 1.95 -2.17
C TYR A 78 25.42 3.33 -1.63
N ILE A 79 24.51 4.31 -1.66
CA ILE A 79 24.78 5.69 -1.20
C ILE A 79 24.81 5.80 0.33
N PHE A 80 23.94 5.07 1.02
CA PHE A 80 23.74 5.19 2.47
C PHE A 80 24.45 4.10 3.29
N ASN A 81 25.32 3.30 2.67
CA ASN A 81 26.12 2.25 3.30
C ASN A 81 27.61 2.54 3.10
#